data_AF-A0A0J8FBD4-F1
#
_entry.id   AF-A0A0J8FBD4-F1
#
_cell.length_a   1.000
_cell.length_b   1.000
_cell.length_c   1.000
_cell.angle_alpha   90.00
_cell.angle_beta   90.00
_cell.angle_gamma   90.00
#
_symmetry.space_group_name_H-M   'P 1'
#
loop_
_entity.id
_entity.type
_entity.pdbx_description
1 polymer ?
#
loop_
_entity_poly.entity_id
_entity_poly.type
_entity_poly.pdbx_seq_one_letter_code
_entity_poly.pdbx_strand_id
1 'polypeptide(L)'
;MELLERRRALVEERLVEVVDGLDPETLSSEVRHVTLSGGKRVRPMVTILACETVGGDRTDAVDFGVGIELFFDSPCIAKALLSNDKATSKRSSTHCYVLDHSQNVRIVTMYSTVKHI
;
A
#
# COMPACT_ATOMS: atom_id res chain seq x y z
N MET A 1 2.72 -25.02 -2.67
CA MET A 1 2.39 -24.03 -1.62
C MET A 1 3.59 -23.17 -1.24
N GLU A 2 4.76 -23.75 -1.01
CA GLU A 2 5.99 -23.01 -0.61
C GLU A 2 6.37 -21.83 -1.53
N LEU A 3 6.18 -21.99 -2.85
CA LEU A 3 6.50 -20.97 -3.85
C LEU A 3 5.68 -19.67 -3.70
N LEU A 4 4.40 -19.79 -3.35
CA LEU A 4 3.50 -18.65 -3.16
C LEU A 4 3.79 -17.94 -1.83
N GLU A 5 4.10 -18.71 -0.78
CA GLU A 5 4.49 -18.15 0.51
C GLU A 5 5.79 -17.34 0.42
N ARG A 6 6.77 -17.82 -0.36
CA ARG A 6 8.00 -17.04 -0.61
C ARG A 6 7.73 -15.71 -1.31
N ARG A 7 6.86 -15.67 -2.32
CA ARG A 7 6.49 -14.41 -3.00
C ARG A 7 5.72 -13.47 -2.08
N ARG A 8 4.81 -14.02 -1.28
CA ARG A 8 4.08 -13.24 -0.30
C ARG A 8 5.03 -12.63 0.73
N ALA A 9 6.03 -13.38 1.20
CA ALA A 9 7.03 -12.86 2.13
C ALA A 9 7.81 -11.67 1.54
N LEU A 10 8.23 -11.74 0.27
CA LEU A 10 8.89 -10.61 -0.42
C LEU A 10 8.01 -9.36 -0.46
N VAL A 11 6.71 -9.54 -0.72
CA VAL A 11 5.74 -8.44 -0.72
C VAL A 11 5.57 -7.83 0.68
N GLU A 12 5.46 -8.66 1.71
CA GLU A 12 5.32 -8.18 3.10
C GLU A 12 6.58 -7.43 3.56
N GLU A 13 7.76 -7.97 3.28
CA GLU A 13 9.04 -7.33 3.58
C GLU A 13 9.12 -5.96 2.90
N ARG A 14 8.84 -5.92 1.60
CA ARG A 14 8.89 -4.66 0.85
C ARG A 14 7.83 -3.65 1.30
N LEU A 15 6.62 -4.10 1.68
CA LEU A 15 5.60 -3.24 2.27
C LEU A 15 6.08 -2.62 3.59
N VAL A 16 6.71 -3.40 4.46
CA VAL A 16 7.25 -2.90 5.73
C VAL A 16 8.30 -1.83 5.48
N GLU A 17 9.26 -2.08 4.59
CA GLU A 17 10.30 -1.11 4.23
C GLU A 17 9.72 0.23 3.73
N VAL A 18 8.78 0.15 2.78
CA VAL A 18 8.18 1.36 2.19
C VAL A 18 7.40 2.16 3.23
N VAL A 19 6.68 1.48 4.14
CA VAL A 19 5.86 2.11 5.17
C VAL A 19 6.71 2.71 6.29
N ASP A 20 7.73 1.99 6.74
CA ASP A 20 8.63 2.46 7.80
C ASP A 20 9.52 3.61 7.32
N GLY A 21 9.73 3.75 6.01
CA GLY A 21 10.42 4.89 5.40
C GLY A 21 9.57 6.15 5.19
N LEU A 22 8.30 6.16 5.62
CA LEU A 22 7.41 7.33 5.46
C LEU A 22 7.61 8.36 6.58
N ASP A 23 7.72 9.63 6.17
CA ASP A 23 7.69 10.77 7.08
C ASP A 23 6.44 11.64 6.87
N PRO A 24 5.85 12.22 7.93
CA PRO A 24 6.23 12.09 9.34
C PRO A 24 5.78 10.75 9.97
N GLU A 25 6.28 10.43 11.17
CA GLU A 25 5.93 9.20 11.93
C GLU A 25 4.42 8.98 12.08
N THR A 26 3.63 10.06 12.23
CA THR A 26 2.16 9.98 12.31
C THR A 26 1.53 9.44 11.03
N LEU A 27 2.11 9.74 9.86
CA LEU A 27 1.66 9.16 8.59
C LEU A 27 2.07 7.69 8.51
N SER A 28 3.33 7.38 8.85
CA SER A 28 3.82 6.00 8.86
C SER A 28 2.94 5.11 9.76
N SER A 29 2.60 5.57 10.97
CA SER A 29 1.78 4.79 11.90
C SER A 29 0.37 4.46 11.36
N GLU A 30 -0.27 5.42 10.69
CA GLU A 30 -1.61 5.21 10.12
C GLU A 30 -1.57 4.30 8.88
N VAL A 31 -0.59 4.52 7.99
CA VAL A 31 -0.39 3.65 6.81
C VAL A 31 -0.07 2.23 7.27
N ARG A 32 0.81 2.08 8.26
CA ARG A 32 1.16 0.80 8.87
C ARG A 32 -0.06 0.10 9.44
N HIS A 33 -0.90 0.83 10.17
CA HIS A 33 -2.11 0.26 10.72
C HIS A 33 -3.05 -0.26 9.62
N VAL A 34 -3.32 0.52 8.57
CA VAL A 34 -4.24 0.10 7.50
C VAL A 34 -3.65 -1.05 6.68
N THR A 35 -2.40 -0.91 6.24
CA THR A 35 -1.80 -1.80 5.24
C THR A 35 -1.20 -3.07 5.85
N LEU A 36 -0.72 -3.04 7.09
CA LEU A 36 -0.13 -4.20 7.78
C LEU A 36 -1.06 -4.91 8.77
N SER A 37 -2.35 -4.55 8.83
CA SER A 37 -3.37 -5.28 9.61
C SER A 37 -3.72 -6.68 9.07
N GLY A 38 -2.98 -7.16 8.07
CA GLY A 38 -3.12 -8.48 7.47
C GLY A 38 -3.87 -8.48 6.14
N GLY A 39 -3.69 -9.57 5.39
CA GLY A 39 -4.31 -9.75 4.09
C GLY A 39 -3.75 -10.96 3.34
N LYS A 40 -4.48 -11.38 2.31
CA LYS A 40 -4.02 -12.44 1.40
C LYS A 40 -3.01 -11.94 0.35
N ARG A 41 -2.79 -10.62 0.30
CA ARG A 41 -1.90 -9.94 -0.67
C ARG A 41 -2.20 -10.32 -2.12
N VAL A 42 -3.48 -10.48 -2.46
CA VAL A 42 -3.90 -11.00 -3.77
C VAL A 42 -3.43 -10.10 -4.90
N ARG A 43 -3.54 -8.77 -4.75
CA ARG A 43 -3.17 -7.80 -5.80
C ARG A 43 -1.68 -7.87 -6.15
N PRO A 44 -0.73 -7.69 -5.20
CA PRO A 44 0.69 -7.83 -5.49
C PRO A 44 1.06 -9.25 -5.95
N MET A 45 0.42 -10.28 -5.41
CA MET A 45 0.67 -11.66 -5.85
C MET A 45 0.29 -11.89 -7.31
N VAL A 46 -0.88 -11.38 -7.75
CA VAL A 46 -1.30 -11.48 -9.15
C VAL A 46 -0.35 -10.70 -10.06
N THR A 47 0.10 -9.51 -9.64
CA THR A 47 1.10 -8.72 -10.38
C THR A 47 2.39 -9.49 -10.60
N ILE A 48 2.96 -10.08 -9.54
CA ILE A 48 4.20 -10.86 -9.61
C ILE A 48 4.01 -12.06 -10.53
N LEU A 49 2.93 -12.83 -10.34
CA LEU A 49 2.68 -14.03 -11.15
C LEU A 49 2.46 -13.69 -12.63
N ALA A 50 1.76 -12.60 -12.93
CA ALA A 50 1.57 -12.15 -14.30
C ALA A 50 2.90 -11.75 -14.95
N CYS A 51 3.75 -11.00 -14.25
CA CYS A 51 5.08 -10.59 -14.73
C CYS A 51 5.96 -11.82 -15.02
N GLU A 52 6.03 -12.76 -14.08
CA GLU A 52 6.83 -13.98 -14.25
C GLU A 52 6.32 -14.86 -15.39
N THR A 53 5.01 -14.91 -15.61
CA THR A 53 4.40 -15.73 -16.68
C THR A 53 4.84 -15.28 -18.08
N VAL A 54 5.12 -13.99 -18.25
CA VAL A 54 5.64 -13.44 -19.51
C VAL A 54 7.17 -13.34 -19.53
N GLY A 55 7.86 -13.88 -18.51
CA GLY A 55 9.32 -13.89 -18.40
C GLY A 55 9.94 -12.58 -17.90
N GLY A 56 9.17 -11.71 -17.25
CA GLY A 56 9.66 -10.46 -16.67
C GLY A 56 10.38 -10.64 -15.33
N ASP A 57 11.03 -9.57 -14.87
CA ASP A 57 11.74 -9.58 -13.59
C ASP A 57 10.76 -9.56 -12.41
N ARG A 58 11.02 -10.41 -11.43
CA ARG A 58 10.26 -10.47 -10.18
C ARG A 58 10.50 -9.24 -9.34
N THR A 59 11.71 -8.69 -9.28
CA THR A 59 12.03 -7.56 -8.38
C THR A 59 11.16 -6.35 -8.70
N ASP A 60 11.10 -5.98 -9.98
CA ASP A 60 10.29 -4.87 -10.47
C ASP A 60 8.79 -5.12 -10.23
N ALA A 61 8.36 -6.39 -10.35
CA ALA A 61 6.96 -6.76 -10.12
C ALA A 61 6.55 -6.72 -8.64
N VAL A 62 7.48 -6.99 -7.72
CA VAL A 62 7.24 -6.83 -6.27
C VAL A 62 6.98 -5.37 -5.97
N ASP A 63 7.86 -4.51 -6.44
CA ASP A 63 7.82 -3.06 -6.28
C ASP A 63 6.53 -2.45 -6.86
N PHE A 64 6.16 -2.83 -8.09
CA PHE A 64 4.89 -2.41 -8.69
C PHE A 64 3.67 -2.96 -7.94
N GLY A 65 3.72 -4.22 -7.50
CA GLY A 65 2.66 -4.85 -6.72
C GLY A 65 2.41 -4.15 -5.38
N VAL A 66 3.49 -3.74 -4.70
CA VAL A 66 3.45 -2.97 -3.45
C VAL A 66 2.82 -1.60 -3.69
N GLY A 67 3.23 -0.90 -4.74
CA GLY A 67 2.62 0.36 -5.15
C GLY A 67 1.11 0.25 -5.40
N ILE A 68 0.66 -0.82 -6.07
CA ILE A 68 -0.76 -1.12 -6.27
C ILE A 68 -1.46 -1.31 -4.93
N GLU A 69 -0.93 -2.15 -4.04
CA GLU A 69 -1.58 -2.43 -2.75
C GLU A 69 -1.78 -1.15 -1.94
N LEU A 70 -0.74 -0.31 -1.86
CA LEU A 70 -0.80 0.99 -1.20
C LEU A 70 -1.82 1.91 -1.86
N PHE A 71 -1.84 1.99 -3.20
CA PHE A 71 -2.76 2.85 -3.95
C PHE A 71 -4.23 2.50 -3.67
N PHE A 72 -4.54 1.21 -3.53
CA PHE A 72 -5.88 0.79 -3.21
C PHE A 72 -6.25 1.01 -1.74
N ASP A 73 -5.28 1.07 -0.83
CA ASP A 73 -5.49 1.35 0.58
C ASP A 73 -5.57 2.87 0.88
N SER A 74 -5.12 3.75 -0.04
CA SER A 74 -5.05 5.21 0.14
C SER A 74 -6.35 5.86 0.63
N PRO A 75 -7.54 5.51 0.11
CA PRO A 75 -8.79 6.10 0.62
C PRO A 75 -9.02 5.80 2.11
N CYS A 76 -8.66 4.59 2.57
CA CYS A 76 -8.82 4.21 3.97
C CYS A 76 -7.79 4.93 4.85
N ILE A 77 -6.56 5.11 4.37
CA ILE A 77 -5.50 5.87 5.04
C ILE A 77 -5.94 7.34 5.20
N ALA A 78 -6.43 7.96 4.12
CA ALA A 78 -6.92 9.33 4.15
C ALA A 78 -8.07 9.50 5.14
N LYS A 79 -9.00 8.55 5.18
CA LYS A 79 -10.08 8.56 6.18
C LYS A 79 -9.53 8.49 7.60
N ALA A 80 -8.60 7.58 7.90
CA ALA A 80 -8.02 7.42 9.24
C ALA A 80 -7.35 8.71 9.75
N LEU A 81 -6.56 9.38 8.89
CA LEU A 81 -5.90 10.65 9.20
C LEU A 81 -6.90 11.79 9.49
N LEU A 82 -8.02 11.82 8.77
CA LEU A 82 -9.03 12.88 8.91
C LEU A 82 -9.98 12.66 10.08
N SER A 83 -10.31 11.42 10.42
CA SER A 83 -11.35 11.14 11.42
C SER A 83 -10.84 11.16 12.87
N ASN A 84 -9.53 11.08 13.14
CA ASN A 84 -8.96 10.71 14.47
C ASN A 84 -9.57 9.41 15.06
N ASP A 85 -10.43 8.75 14.31
CA ASP A 85 -11.11 7.52 14.62
C ASP A 85 -10.23 6.41 14.07
N LYS A 86 -9.71 5.56 14.94
CA LYS A 86 -8.89 4.41 14.56
C LYS A 86 -9.76 3.50 13.72
N ALA A 87 -9.65 3.63 12.40
CA ALA A 87 -10.59 3.07 11.44
C ALA A 87 -10.80 1.57 11.73
N THR A 88 -12.02 1.22 12.15
CA THR A 88 -12.39 -0.19 12.35
C THR A 88 -12.29 -0.90 11.00
N SER A 89 -11.50 -1.98 10.96
CA SER A 89 -11.18 -2.82 9.79
C SER A 89 -12.43 -3.38 9.10
N LYS A 90 -13.12 -2.54 8.32
CA LYS A 90 -14.06 -2.95 7.28
C LYS A 90 -13.56 -2.33 5.98
N ARG A 91 -12.86 -3.14 5.18
CA ARG A 91 -12.55 -2.85 3.77
C ARG A 91 -13.87 -2.77 2.99
N SER A 92 -14.63 -1.70 3.16
CA SER A 92 -15.71 -1.36 2.26
C SER A 92 -15.07 -0.57 1.14
N SER A 93 -14.96 -1.21 -0.02
CA SER A 93 -14.70 -0.54 -1.28
C SER A 93 -15.67 0.63 -1.44
N THR A 94 -15.16 1.72 -2.01
CA THR A 94 -15.88 2.84 -2.65
C THR A 94 -15.72 4.19 -1.94
N HIS A 95 -14.78 4.95 -2.50
CA HIS A 95 -14.75 6.41 -2.61
C HIS A 95 -14.55 7.23 -1.32
N CYS A 96 -13.33 7.73 -1.16
CA CYS A 96 -13.09 8.98 -0.43
C CYS A 96 -12.60 10.00 -1.45
N TYR A 97 -13.49 10.88 -1.92
CA TYR A 97 -13.07 12.14 -2.56
C TYR A 97 -12.82 13.14 -1.42
N VAL A 98 -11.57 13.54 -1.25
CA VAL A 98 -11.23 14.64 -0.33
C VAL A 98 -10.83 15.83 -1.20
N LEU A 99 -11.74 16.79 -1.33
CA LEU A 99 -11.43 18.15 -1.74
C LEU A 99 -11.52 19.00 -0.46
N ASP A 100 -10.38 19.27 0.17
CA ASP A 100 -10.28 20.35 1.16
C ASP A 100 -9.16 21.30 0.75
N HIS A 101 -9.51 22.57 0.60
CA HIS A 101 -8.66 23.67 0.13
C HIS A 101 -7.72 24.21 1.22
N SER A 102 -7.71 23.61 2.43
CA SER A 102 -6.99 24.17 3.59
C SER A 102 -5.84 23.31 4.13
N GLN A 103 -5.76 22.03 3.78
CA GLN A 103 -4.71 21.13 4.27
C GLN A 103 -3.82 20.67 3.11
N ASN A 104 -2.73 21.41 2.91
CA ASN A 104 -1.63 21.14 1.97
C ASN A 104 -0.83 19.85 2.29
N VAL A 105 -1.46 18.84 2.90
CA VAL A 105 -0.82 17.60 3.32
C VAL A 105 -1.14 16.49 2.32
N ARG A 106 -0.31 16.43 1.28
CA ARG A 106 0.38 15.17 0.89
C ARG A 106 -0.43 13.98 0.36
N ILE A 107 -1.63 14.14 -0.20
CA ILE A 107 -2.16 13.12 -1.15
C ILE A 107 -1.26 13.04 -2.41
N VAL A 108 -0.53 14.13 -2.72
CA VAL A 108 0.51 14.19 -3.75
C VAL A 108 1.73 13.31 -3.41
N THR A 109 1.95 12.95 -2.14
CA THR A 109 3.17 12.21 -1.74
C THR A 109 3.09 10.73 -2.10
N MET A 110 1.90 10.11 -2.20
CA MET A 110 1.82 8.74 -2.75
C MET A 110 2.20 8.67 -4.23
N TYR A 111 1.90 9.71 -5.01
CA TYR A 111 2.43 9.81 -6.37
C TYR A 111 3.95 9.96 -6.39
N SER A 112 4.59 10.51 -5.34
CA SER A 112 6.05 10.58 -5.25
C SER A 112 6.70 9.26 -4.82
N THR A 113 6.06 8.49 -3.92
CA THR A 113 6.56 7.16 -3.51
C THR A 113 6.50 6.17 -4.69
N VAL A 114 5.46 6.25 -5.53
CA VAL A 114 5.36 5.48 -6.79
C VAL A 114 6.33 6.00 -7.87
N LYS A 115 6.85 7.22 -7.74
CA LYS A 115 7.82 7.79 -8.70
C LYS A 115 9.28 7.35 -8.45
N HIS A 116 9.53 6.75 -7.29
CA HIS A 116 10.84 6.26 -6.86
C HIS A 116 10.90 4.73 -6.77
N ILE A 117 9.82 4.07 -7.18
CA ILE A 117 9.74 2.65 -7.53
C ILE A 117 9.80 2.58 -9.05
#